data_AF-A0A4Y5SHR6-F1
#
_entry.id   AF-A0A4Y5SHR6-F1
#
_cell.length_a   1.000
_cell.length_b   1.000
_cell.length_c   1.000
_cell.angle_alpha   90.00
_cell.angle_beta   90.00
_cell.angle_gamma   90.00
#
_symmetry.space_group_name_H-M   'P 1'
#
loop_
_entity.id
_entity.type
_entity.pdbx_description
1 polymer ?
#
loop_
_entity_poly.entity_id
_entity_poly.type
_entity_poly.pdbx_seq_one_letter_code
_entity_poly.pdbx_strand_id
1 'polypeptide(L)'
;MENYINSKNNNNFTESFLNLFNNLYNIIESMSMHQKLAYLHISGSFIILLSLFSILTIFYGDYLIIKLNLENKYPKLTKFIKLRRKFQQYYILLDVIISIIILLIIIYINIILYF
;
A
#
# COMPACT_ATOMS: atom_id res chain seq x y z
N MET A 1 32.68 -37.48 -14.76
CA MET A 1 31.28 -37.20 -14.42
C MET A 1 31.25 -35.89 -13.66
N GLU A 2 31.56 -34.78 -14.35
CA GLU A 2 31.87 -33.48 -13.72
C GLU A 2 31.22 -32.28 -14.41
N ASN A 3 30.33 -32.47 -15.39
CA ASN A 3 29.85 -31.36 -16.23
C ASN A 3 28.32 -31.25 -16.28
N TYR A 4 27.63 -31.27 -15.13
CA TYR A 4 26.18 -31.02 -15.08
C TYR A 4 25.70 -30.16 -13.90
N ILE A 5 26.51 -29.21 -13.44
CA ILE A 5 26.01 -28.12 -12.59
C ILE A 5 26.51 -26.79 -13.17
N ASN A 6 26.14 -26.52 -14.42
CA ASN A 6 26.19 -25.16 -14.94
C ASN A 6 24.93 -24.46 -14.42
N SER A 7 25.06 -23.72 -13.31
CA SER A 7 23.98 -22.94 -12.66
C SER A 7 23.59 -21.74 -13.54
N LYS A 8 23.05 -22.01 -14.72
CA LYS A 8 22.71 -21.02 -15.73
C LYS A 8 21.20 -20.81 -15.75
N ASN A 9 20.64 -20.23 -14.69
CA ASN A 9 19.28 -19.68 -14.75
C ASN A 9 18.87 -18.66 -13.66
N ASN A 10 19.74 -18.33 -12.70
CA ASN A 10 19.39 -17.38 -11.63
C ASN A 10 19.65 -15.90 -11.99
N ASN A 11 20.28 -15.63 -13.14
CA ASN A 11 20.67 -14.28 -13.53
C ASN A 11 19.53 -13.53 -14.24
N ASN A 12 18.59 -14.25 -14.88
CA ASN A 12 17.57 -13.60 -15.73
C ASN A 12 16.52 -12.83 -14.91
N PHE A 13 16.17 -13.32 -13.72
CA PHE A 13 15.18 -12.64 -12.86
C PHE A 13 15.78 -11.42 -12.17
N THR A 14 16.97 -11.56 -11.58
CA THR A 14 17.66 -10.47 -10.90
C THR A 14 18.06 -9.36 -11.87
N GLU A 15 18.59 -9.70 -13.05
CA GLU A 15 18.91 -8.72 -14.09
C GLU A 15 17.65 -8.03 -14.63
N SER A 16 16.54 -8.76 -14.82
CA SER A 16 15.27 -8.16 -15.23
C SER A 16 14.72 -7.20 -14.16
N PHE A 17 14.78 -7.56 -12.89
CA PHE A 17 14.40 -6.68 -11.77
C PHE A 17 15.27 -5.42 -11.69
N LEU A 18 16.60 -5.57 -11.83
CA LEU A 18 17.52 -4.45 -11.85
C LEU A 18 17.26 -3.53 -13.05
N ASN A 19 16.97 -4.10 -14.22
CA ASN A 19 16.62 -3.32 -15.40
C ASN A 19 15.30 -2.55 -15.23
N LEU A 20 14.28 -3.16 -14.62
CA LEU A 20 13.03 -2.47 -14.27
C LEU A 20 13.29 -1.32 -13.28
N PHE A 21 14.10 -1.56 -12.26
CA PHE A 21 14.45 -0.55 -11.26
C PHE A 21 15.22 0.62 -11.89
N ASN A 22 16.21 0.33 -12.73
CA ASN A 22 16.99 1.33 -13.45
C ASN A 22 16.10 2.13 -14.41
N ASN A 23 15.17 1.48 -15.11
CA ASN A 23 14.23 2.19 -15.98
C ASN A 23 13.31 3.13 -15.19
N LEU A 24 12.78 2.68 -14.04
CA LEU A 24 11.99 3.53 -13.15
C LEU A 24 12.80 4.71 -12.60
N TYR A 25 14.04 4.45 -12.19
CA TYR A 25 14.96 5.48 -11.73
C TYR A 25 15.22 6.52 -12.82
N ASN A 26 15.52 6.09 -14.05
CA ASN A 26 15.74 6.99 -15.19
C ASN A 26 14.50 7.83 -15.52
N ILE A 27 13.29 7.25 -15.45
CA ILE A 27 12.04 7.98 -15.64
C ILE A 27 11.89 9.06 -14.56
N ILE A 28 12.09 8.70 -13.29
CA ILE A 28 12.00 9.66 -12.19
C ILE A 28 13.07 10.73 -12.36
N GLU A 29 14.31 10.38 -12.66
CA GLU A 29 15.43 11.31 -12.82
C GLU A 29 15.16 12.32 -13.94
N SER A 30 14.60 11.87 -15.06
CA SER A 30 14.23 12.70 -16.22
C SER A 30 13.16 13.75 -15.93
N MET A 31 12.39 13.60 -14.85
CA MET A 31 11.39 14.59 -14.45
C MET A 31 12.02 15.84 -13.85
N SER A 32 11.45 17.00 -14.18
CA SER A 32 11.78 18.26 -13.52
C SER A 32 11.46 18.21 -12.02
N MET A 33 12.10 19.08 -11.23
CA MET A 33 11.89 19.13 -9.77
C MET A 33 10.41 19.34 -9.42
N HIS A 34 9.70 20.21 -10.16
CA HIS A 34 8.28 20.45 -9.94
C HIS A 34 7.41 19.22 -10.24
N GLN A 35 7.74 18.45 -11.28
CA GLN A 35 7.02 17.22 -11.61
C GLN A 35 7.24 16.13 -10.55
N LYS A 36 8.47 15.98 -10.03
CA LYS A 36 8.78 15.06 -8.93
C LYS A 36 7.95 15.39 -7.69
N LEU A 37 7.87 16.68 -7.34
CA LEU A 37 7.10 17.16 -6.22
C LEU A 37 5.60 16.90 -6.40
N ALA A 38 5.04 17.25 -7.56
CA ALA A 38 3.64 17.01 -7.87
C ALA A 38 3.29 15.51 -7.81
N TYR A 39 4.17 14.64 -8.34
CA TYR A 39 3.99 13.20 -8.27
C TYR A 39 3.98 12.68 -6.83
N LEU A 40 4.91 13.15 -5.99
CA LEU A 40 4.96 12.77 -4.58
C LEU A 40 3.71 13.21 -3.81
N HIS A 41 3.24 14.43 -4.05
CA HIS A 41 2.02 14.95 -3.45
C HIS A 41 0.77 14.16 -3.88
N ILE A 42 0.62 13.90 -5.18
CA ILE A 42 -0.53 13.16 -5.72
C ILE A 42 -0.53 11.72 -5.19
N SER A 43 0.61 11.04 -5.25
CA SER A 43 0.73 9.66 -4.77
C SER A 43 0.49 9.55 -3.27
N GLY A 44 1.09 10.44 -2.46
CA GLY A 44 0.85 10.49 -1.02
C GLY A 44 -0.61 10.77 -0.68
N SER A 45 -1.23 11.74 -1.35
CA SER A 45 -2.66 12.05 -1.17
C SER A 45 -3.56 10.88 -1.55
N PHE A 46 -3.22 10.14 -2.62
CA PHE A 46 -3.95 8.95 -3.03
C PHE A 46 -3.85 7.82 -1.99
N ILE A 47 -2.67 7.62 -1.39
CA ILE A 47 -2.51 6.63 -0.32
C ILE A 47 -3.34 7.01 0.91
N ILE A 48 -3.32 8.29 1.31
CA ILE A 48 -4.16 8.78 2.41
C ILE A 48 -5.64 8.55 2.10
N LEU A 49 -6.08 8.84 0.88
CA LEU A 49 -7.46 8.60 0.45
C LEU A 49 -7.83 7.10 0.53
N LEU A 50 -6.92 6.22 0.13
CA LEU A 50 -7.13 4.78 0.21
C LEU A 50 -7.22 4.31 1.68
N SER A 51 -6.37 4.82 2.56
CA SER A 51 -6.44 4.54 4.00
C SER A 51 -7.74 5.05 4.61
N LEU A 52 -8.22 6.24 4.22
CA LEU A 52 -9.54 6.72 4.64
C LEU A 52 -10.66 5.79 4.16
N PHE A 53 -10.63 5.38 2.89
CA PHE A 53 -11.62 4.45 2.35
C PHE A 53 -11.59 3.09 3.06
N SER A 54 -10.40 2.59 3.40
CA SER A 54 -10.21 1.39 4.21
C SER A 54 -10.91 1.53 5.56
N ILE A 55 -10.63 2.62 6.28
CA ILE A 55 -11.24 2.93 7.57
C ILE A 55 -12.77 3.00 7.44
N LEU A 56 -13.31 3.73 6.45
CA LEU A 56 -14.75 3.80 6.21
C LEU A 56 -15.35 2.42 5.97
N THR A 57 -14.72 1.59 5.13
CA THR A 57 -15.21 0.25 4.80
C THR A 57 -15.22 -0.67 6.01
N ILE A 58 -14.31 -0.47 6.96
CA ILE A 58 -14.30 -1.20 8.23
C ILE A 58 -15.51 -0.81 9.09
N PHE A 59 -15.74 0.50 9.29
CA PHE A 59 -16.87 0.98 10.10
C PHE A 59 -18.24 0.64 9.50
N TYR A 60 -18.43 0.94 8.20
CA TYR A 60 -19.69 0.66 7.52
C TYR A 60 -19.90 -0.84 7.27
N GLY A 61 -18.81 -1.60 7.10
CA GLY A 61 -18.86 -3.05 6.96
C GLY A 61 -19.46 -3.73 8.19
N ASP A 62 -19.01 -3.35 9.38
CA ASP A 62 -19.54 -3.87 10.63
C ASP A 62 -21.00 -3.46 10.85
N TYR A 63 -21.36 -2.21 10.52
CA TYR A 63 -22.74 -1.74 10.58
C TYR A 63 -23.68 -2.56 9.67
N LEU A 64 -23.27 -2.84 8.42
CA LEU A 64 -24.03 -3.64 7.46
C LEU A 64 -24.21 -5.09 7.94
N ILE A 65 -23.18 -5.68 8.54
CA ILE A 65 -23.23 -7.05 9.09
C ILE A 65 -24.31 -7.17 10.18
N ILE A 66 -24.34 -6.20 11.09
CA ILE A 66 -25.32 -6.16 12.18
C ILE A 66 -26.73 -5.88 11.63
N LYS A 67 -26.88 -4.87 10.77
CA LYS A 67 -28.19 -4.44 10.24
C LYS A 67 -28.87 -5.51 9.39
N LEU A 68 -28.10 -6.26 8.60
CA LEU A 68 -28.63 -7.32 7.73
C LEU A 68 -28.70 -8.69 8.42
N ASN A 69 -28.33 -8.77 9.70
CA ASN A 69 -28.28 -10.01 10.49
C ASN A 69 -27.55 -11.15 9.75
N LEU A 70 -26.45 -10.79 9.07
CA LEU A 70 -25.71 -11.68 8.18
C LEU A 70 -25.11 -12.88 8.93
N GLU A 71 -24.83 -12.73 10.23
CA GLU A 71 -24.34 -13.80 11.09
C GLU A 71 -25.36 -14.95 11.27
N ASN A 72 -26.65 -14.63 11.31
CA ASN A 72 -27.73 -15.62 11.41
C ASN A 72 -28.13 -16.17 10.04
N LYS A 73 -28.09 -15.33 9.00
CA LYS A 73 -28.48 -15.73 7.64
C LYS A 73 -27.43 -16.62 6.96
N TYR A 74 -26.15 -16.44 7.28
CA TYR A 74 -25.04 -17.19 6.69
C TYR A 74 -24.03 -17.69 7.74
N PRO A 75 -24.34 -18.80 8.44
CA PRO A 75 -23.52 -19.31 9.55
C PRO A 75 -22.10 -19.71 9.15
N LYS A 76 -21.88 -20.06 7.87
CA LYS A 76 -20.53 -20.35 7.33
C LYS A 76 -19.66 -19.09 7.22
N LEU A 77 -20.25 -17.92 6.93
CA LEU A 77 -19.55 -16.63 6.84
C LEU A 77 -19.20 -16.06 8.22
N THR A 78 -19.92 -16.47 9.27
CA THR A 78 -19.74 -15.95 10.63
C THR A 78 -18.33 -16.17 11.17
N LYS A 79 -17.68 -17.30 10.85
CA LYS A 79 -16.28 -17.55 11.24
C LYS A 79 -15.32 -16.58 10.56
N PHE A 80 -15.52 -16.31 9.27
CA PHE A 80 -14.69 -15.38 8.50
C PHE A 80 -14.88 -13.92 8.98
N ILE A 81 -16.12 -13.52 9.26
CA ILE A 81 -16.44 -12.20 9.81
C ILE A 81 -15.76 -11.99 11.17
N LYS A 82 -15.85 -12.96 12.09
CA LYS A 82 -15.21 -12.87 13.42
C LYS A 82 -13.68 -12.79 13.33
N LEU A 83 -13.07 -13.53 12.40
CA LEU A 83 -11.64 -13.46 12.15
C LEU A 83 -11.26 -12.07 11.60
N ARG A 84 -11.97 -11.59 10.58
CA ARG A 84 -11.78 -10.25 10.00
C ARG A 84 -11.88 -9.15 11.07
N ARG A 85 -12.87 -9.20 11.96
CA ARG A 85 -13.04 -8.23 13.06
C ARG A 85 -11.86 -8.14 14.00
N LYS A 86 -11.18 -9.25 14.28
CA LYS A 86 -9.95 -9.23 15.09
C LYS A 86 -8.81 -8.47 14.40
N PHE A 87 -8.68 -8.62 13.08
CA PHE A 87 -7.64 -7.94 12.32
C PHE A 87 -7.97 -6.47 12.00
N GLN A 88 -9.26 -6.10 11.92
CA GLN A 88 -9.70 -4.74 11.61
C GLN A 88 -9.08 -3.67 12.53
N GLN A 89 -8.98 -3.93 13.84
CA GLN A 89 -8.38 -2.95 14.77
C GLN A 89 -6.90 -2.70 14.45
N TYR A 90 -6.15 -3.75 14.10
CA TYR A 90 -4.76 -3.62 13.67
C TYR A 90 -4.64 -2.90 12.33
N TYR A 91 -5.53 -3.17 11.38
CA TYR A 91 -5.56 -2.48 10.08
C TYR A 91 -5.85 -0.99 10.24
N ILE A 92 -6.82 -0.60 11.07
CA ILE A 92 -7.11 0.82 11.35
C ILE A 92 -5.88 1.52 11.93
N LEU A 93 -5.23 0.91 12.93
CA LEU A 93 -4.03 1.49 13.55
C LEU A 93 -2.92 1.68 12.51
N LEU A 94 -2.70 0.67 11.67
CA LEU A 94 -1.69 0.71 10.61
C LEU A 94 -2.01 1.77 9.55
N ASP A 95 -3.27 1.87 9.10
CA ASP A 95 -3.73 2.90 8.15
C ASP A 95 -3.53 4.30 8.71
N VAL A 96 -3.83 4.52 9.99
CA VAL A 96 -3.63 5.81 10.67
C VAL A 96 -2.14 6.15 10.77
N ILE A 97 -1.29 5.20 11.19
CA ILE A 97 0.15 5.42 11.30
C ILE A 97 0.76 5.74 9.93
N ILE A 98 0.42 4.97 8.88
CA ILE A 98 0.90 5.22 7.52
C ILE A 98 0.46 6.60 7.03
N SER A 99 -0.81 6.96 7.26
CA SER A 99 -1.34 8.27 6.87
C SER A 99 -0.58 9.42 7.55
N ILE A 100 -0.28 9.30 8.85
CA ILE A 100 0.49 10.29 9.60
C ILE A 100 1.92 10.41 9.03
N ILE A 101 2.60 9.29 8.79
CA ILE A 101 3.97 9.29 8.25
C ILE A 101 4.01 9.98 6.87
N ILE A 102 3.07 9.67 5.98
CA ILE A 102 2.99 10.29 4.65
C ILE A 102 2.76 11.79 4.76
N LEU A 103 1.84 12.22 5.63
CA LEU A 103 1.61 13.65 5.88
C LEU A 103 2.87 14.35 6.40
N LEU A 104 3.60 13.75 7.33
CA LEU A 104 4.86 14.30 7.84
C LEU A 104 5.91 14.43 6.74
N ILE A 105 6.04 13.44 5.86
CA ILE A 105 6.96 13.50 4.71
C ILE A 105 6.58 14.64 3.77
N ILE A 106 5.30 14.78 3.43
CA ILE A 106 4.80 15.84 2.56
C ILE A 106 5.07 17.22 3.17
N ILE A 107 4.78 17.39 4.47
CA ILE A 107 5.02 18.65 5.20
C ILE A 107 6.52 18.96 5.21
N TYR A 108 7.37 17.99 5.51
CA TYR A 108 8.82 18.16 5.53
C TYR A 108 9.37 18.63 4.18
N ILE A 109 8.93 17.99 3.09
CA ILE A 109 9.35 18.37 1.73
C ILE A 109 8.85 19.78 1.38
N ASN A 110 7.62 20.13 1.76
CA ASN A 110 7.10 21.47 1.56
C ASN A 110 7.91 22.53 2.31
N ILE A 111 8.32 22.25 3.55
CA ILE A 111 9.17 23.16 4.32
C ILE A 111 10.49 23.38 3.57
N ILE A 112 11.18 22.32 3.14
CA ILE A 112 12.47 22.44 2.42
C ILE A 112 12.35 23.24 1.12
N LEU A 113 11.22 23.11 0.41
CA LEU A 113 11.09 23.67 -0.93
C LEU A 113 10.59 25.11 -0.92
N TYR A 114 9.76 25.49 0.06
CA TYR A 114 9.15 26.82 0.14
C TYR A 114 9.80 27.76 1.15
N PHE A 115 10.61 27.25 2.09
CA PHE A 115 11.37 28.03 3.08
C PHE A 115 12.87 27.74 2.97
#